data_AF-A0A7W0MSG4-F1
#
_entry.id   AF-A0A7W0MSG4-F1
#
_cell.length_a   1.000
_cell.length_b   1.000
_cell.length_c   1.000
_cell.angle_alpha   90.00
_cell.angle_beta   90.00
_cell.angle_gamma   90.00
#
_symmetry.space_group_name_H-M   'P 1'
#
loop_
_entity.id
_entity.type
_entity.pdbx_description
1 polymer ?
#
loop_
_entity_poly.entity_id
_entity_poly.type
_entity_poly.pdbx_seq_one_letter_code
_entity_poly.pdbx_strand_id
1 'polypeptide(L)'
;MLERPLRTIAIALSLVVTVGFGLFAVDEMGQASDGQRGRLAGFETADPSAAGERERERRSGVAREWVDDANDVLLKPFAGLVDSGDRWAQRGIPALLGLAVYGLLLAYLARFMRGRG
;
A
#
# COMPACT_ATOMS: atom_id res chain seq x y z
N MET A 1 23.60 -11.07 17.01
CA MET A 1 23.01 -12.03 16.05
C MET A 1 21.55 -11.73 15.68
N LEU A 2 20.75 -11.08 16.54
CA LEU A 2 19.34 -10.72 16.27
C LEU A 2 19.13 -9.51 15.32
N GLU A 3 20.17 -8.74 15.06
CA GLU A 3 20.09 -7.49 14.29
C GLU A 3 19.68 -7.70 12.82
N ARG A 4 20.31 -8.66 12.13
CA ARG A 4 20.01 -8.97 10.73
C ARG A 4 18.56 -9.37 10.48
N PRO A 5 17.97 -10.34 11.21
CA PRO A 5 16.57 -10.72 10.99
C PRO A 5 15.60 -9.57 11.32
N LEU A 6 15.84 -8.81 12.40
CA LEU A 6 15.02 -7.65 12.75
C LEU A 6 15.06 -6.57 11.67
N ARG A 7 16.24 -6.32 11.07
CA ARG A 7 16.37 -5.39 9.95
C ARG A 7 15.52 -5.83 8.76
N THR A 8 15.67 -7.09 8.35
CA THR A 8 14.94 -7.63 7.20
C THR A 8 13.43 -7.57 7.41
N ILE A 9 12.97 -7.89 8.62
CA ILE A 9 11.55 -7.76 8.98
C ILE A 9 11.11 -6.30 8.87
N ALA A 10 11.84 -5.34 9.47
CA ALA A 10 11.46 -3.93 9.40
C ALA A 10 11.43 -3.38 7.96
N ILE A 11 12.36 -3.81 7.08
CA ILE A 11 12.33 -3.50 5.64
C ILE A 11 11.07 -4.08 5.02
N ALA A 12 10.78 -5.37 5.25
CA ALA A 12 9.64 -6.04 4.67
C ALA A 12 8.31 -5.38 5.09
N LEU A 13 8.14 -5.07 6.38
CA LEU A 13 6.95 -4.37 6.88
C LEU A 13 6.78 -2.99 6.24
N SER A 14 7.86 -2.21 6.14
CA SER A 14 7.82 -0.89 5.50
C SER A 14 7.48 -0.99 4.02
N LEU A 15 7.96 -2.04 3.35
CA LEU A 15 7.67 -2.29 1.93
C LEU A 15 6.20 -2.66 1.71
N VAL A 16 5.62 -3.52 2.56
CA VAL A 16 4.18 -3.87 2.50
C VAL A 16 3.30 -2.62 2.67
N VAL A 17 3.62 -1.78 3.66
CA VAL A 17 2.90 -0.50 3.86
C VAL A 17 3.03 0.42 2.66
N THR A 18 4.24 0.58 2.13
CA THR A 18 4.48 1.42 0.94
C THR A 18 3.72 0.90 -0.27
N VAL A 19 3.78 -0.40 -0.54
CA VAL A 19 3.15 -1.01 -1.72
C VAL A 19 1.63 -0.88 -1.63
N GLY A 20 1.01 -1.22 -0.50
CA GLY A 20 -0.46 -1.11 -0.43
C GLY A 20 -0.97 0.33 -0.42
N PHE A 21 -0.24 1.29 0.17
CA PHE A 21 -0.60 2.70 -0.01
C PHE A 21 -0.45 3.15 -1.47
N GLY A 22 0.62 2.73 -2.15
CA GLY A 22 0.82 3.02 -3.56
C GLY A 22 -0.30 2.46 -4.45
N LEU A 23 -0.73 1.22 -4.18
CA LEU A 23 -1.84 0.61 -4.90
C LEU A 23 -3.17 1.33 -4.63
N PHE A 24 -3.46 1.68 -3.37
CA PHE A 24 -4.61 2.55 -3.04
C PHE A 24 -4.57 3.87 -3.81
N ALA A 25 -3.41 4.53 -3.86
CA ALA A 25 -3.27 5.80 -4.55
C ALA A 25 -3.57 5.67 -6.04
N VAL A 26 -3.07 4.61 -6.69
CA VAL A 26 -3.37 4.29 -8.08
C VAL A 26 -4.86 4.04 -8.29
N ASP A 27 -5.50 3.26 -7.42
CA ASP A 27 -6.93 2.94 -7.50
C ASP A 27 -7.80 4.21 -7.32
N GLU A 28 -7.49 5.07 -6.37
CA GLU A 28 -8.23 6.31 -6.10
C GLU A 28 -8.09 7.32 -7.26
N MET A 29 -6.87 7.45 -7.82
CA MET A 29 -6.62 8.27 -9.01
C MET A 29 -7.30 7.70 -10.26
N GLY A 30 -7.35 6.36 -10.38
CA GLY A 30 -8.04 5.65 -11.45
C GLY A 30 -9.55 5.88 -11.41
N GLN A 31 -10.19 5.72 -10.25
CA GLN A 31 -11.62 5.97 -10.06
C GLN A 31 -12.04 7.41 -10.42
N ALA A 32 -11.21 8.39 -10.05
CA ALA A 32 -11.45 9.79 -10.45
C ALA A 32 -11.40 9.95 -11.98
N SER A 33 -10.44 9.28 -12.63
CA SER A 33 -10.26 9.30 -14.08
C SER A 33 -11.36 8.56 -14.83
N ASP A 34 -11.80 7.40 -14.34
CA ASP A 34 -12.88 6.62 -14.94
C ASP A 34 -14.24 7.29 -14.76
N GLY A 35 -14.45 8.04 -13.68
CA GLY A 35 -15.59 8.92 -13.53
C GLY A 35 -15.64 10.05 -14.57
N GLN A 36 -14.51 10.44 -15.16
CA GLN A 36 -14.43 11.39 -16.28
C GLN A 36 -14.52 10.67 -17.62
N ARG A 37 -13.86 9.52 -17.78
CA ARG A 37 -13.93 8.70 -18.99
C ARG A 37 -15.31 8.12 -19.22
N GLY A 38 -16.06 7.70 -18.20
CA GLY A 38 -17.45 7.26 -18.35
C GLY A 38 -18.38 8.35 -18.89
N ARG A 39 -18.05 9.63 -18.69
CA ARG A 39 -18.75 10.77 -19.30
C ARG A 39 -18.31 11.03 -20.75
N LEU A 40 -17.13 10.57 -21.14
CA LEU A 40 -16.54 10.72 -22.48
C LEU A 40 -16.68 9.45 -23.35
N ALA A 41 -16.79 8.26 -22.76
CA ALA A 41 -16.95 6.95 -23.38
C ALA A 41 -18.37 6.71 -23.90
N GLY A 42 -19.27 7.68 -23.71
CA GLY A 42 -20.43 7.85 -24.60
C GLY A 42 -20.03 8.08 -26.06
N PHE A 43 -18.73 8.21 -26.40
CA PHE A 43 -18.28 8.59 -27.74
C PHE A 43 -17.32 7.64 -28.49
N GLU A 44 -16.54 6.70 -27.91
CA GLU A 44 -15.76 5.75 -28.75
C GLU A 44 -15.08 4.57 -28.01
N THR A 45 -14.89 3.47 -28.76
CA THR A 45 -14.62 2.07 -28.41
C THR A 45 -13.15 1.66 -28.16
N ALA A 46 -12.93 0.58 -27.39
CA ALA A 46 -12.19 -0.67 -27.76
C ALA A 46 -11.75 -1.42 -26.47
N ASP A 47 -12.51 -2.44 -26.09
CA ASP A 47 -12.30 -3.23 -24.86
C ASP A 47 -11.28 -4.37 -25.11
N PRO A 48 -10.23 -4.56 -24.27
CA PRO A 48 -9.35 -5.73 -24.35
C PRO A 48 -10.14 -7.05 -24.26
N SER A 49 -9.59 -8.12 -24.85
CA SER A 49 -10.29 -9.41 -24.86
C SER A 49 -10.54 -9.91 -23.42
N ALA A 50 -11.80 -10.19 -23.11
CA ALA A 50 -12.24 -10.53 -21.75
C ALA A 50 -11.55 -11.76 -21.12
N ALA A 51 -10.85 -12.59 -21.91
CA ALA A 51 -10.07 -13.71 -21.40
C ALA A 51 -8.68 -13.28 -20.88
N GLY A 52 -8.03 -12.31 -21.54
CA GLY A 52 -6.75 -11.76 -21.10
C GLY A 52 -6.89 -10.86 -19.88
N GLU A 53 -8.00 -10.13 -19.79
CA GLU A 53 -8.31 -9.28 -18.64
C GLU A 53 -8.56 -10.14 -17.39
N ARG A 54 -9.40 -11.19 -17.49
CA ARG A 54 -9.71 -12.08 -16.36
C ARG A 54 -8.50 -12.81 -15.79
N GLU A 55 -7.53 -13.22 -16.61
CA GLU A 55 -6.32 -13.90 -16.11
C GLU A 55 -5.36 -12.91 -15.42
N ARG A 56 -5.28 -11.66 -15.90
CA ARG A 56 -4.56 -10.58 -15.21
C ARG A 56 -5.25 -10.20 -13.90
N GLU A 57 -6.57 -10.04 -13.91
CA GLU A 57 -7.36 -9.77 -12.71
C GLU A 57 -7.21 -10.87 -11.67
N ARG A 58 -7.22 -12.15 -12.07
CA ARG A 58 -7.05 -13.28 -11.13
C ARG A 58 -5.67 -13.30 -10.47
N ARG A 59 -4.59 -13.13 -11.24
CA ARG A 59 -3.23 -13.14 -10.68
C ARG A 59 -2.91 -11.87 -9.89
N SER A 60 -3.35 -10.72 -10.41
CA SER A 60 -3.18 -9.43 -9.74
C SER A 60 -4.03 -9.38 -8.47
N GLY A 61 -5.25 -9.93 -8.50
CA GLY A 61 -6.18 -9.97 -7.38
C GLY A 61 -5.63 -10.71 -6.17
N VAL A 62 -5.02 -11.88 -6.36
CA VAL A 62 -4.43 -12.63 -5.24
C VAL A 62 -3.26 -11.85 -4.63
N ALA A 63 -2.30 -11.38 -5.43
CA ALA A 63 -1.16 -10.63 -4.88
C ALA A 63 -1.61 -9.33 -4.18
N ARG A 64 -2.64 -8.65 -4.72
CA ARG A 64 -3.26 -7.45 -4.14
C ARG A 64 -3.89 -7.77 -2.78
N GLU A 65 -4.69 -8.83 -2.70
CA GLU A 65 -5.38 -9.28 -1.49
C GLU A 65 -4.40 -9.56 -0.36
N TRP A 66 -3.31 -10.26 -0.64
CA TRP A 66 -2.27 -10.52 0.37
C TRP A 66 -1.62 -9.25 0.92
N VAL A 67 -1.42 -8.24 0.07
CA VAL A 67 -0.87 -6.94 0.50
C VAL A 67 -1.89 -6.17 1.35
N ASP A 68 -3.16 -6.19 0.96
CA ASP A 68 -4.23 -5.50 1.67
C ASP A 68 -4.47 -6.14 3.05
N ASP A 69 -4.54 -7.47 3.14
CA ASP A 69 -4.66 -8.19 4.41
C ASP A 69 -3.49 -7.89 5.36
N ALA A 70 -2.27 -7.92 4.82
CA ALA A 70 -1.09 -7.60 5.59
C ALA A 70 -1.12 -6.15 6.09
N ASN A 71 -1.53 -5.20 5.25
CA ASN A 71 -1.68 -3.81 5.66
C ASN A 71 -2.78 -3.60 6.69
N ASP A 72 -3.92 -4.28 6.56
CA ASP A 72 -4.99 -4.17 7.54
C ASP A 72 -4.50 -4.64 8.91
N VAL A 73 -3.70 -5.70 8.99
CA VAL A 73 -3.08 -6.14 10.25
C VAL A 73 -2.05 -5.14 10.76
N LEU A 74 -1.13 -4.67 9.90
CA LEU A 74 -0.04 -3.77 10.30
C LEU A 74 -0.55 -2.38 10.71
N LEU A 75 -1.59 -1.89 10.05
CA LEU A 75 -2.13 -0.55 10.26
C LEU A 75 -3.31 -0.52 11.24
N LYS A 76 -3.84 -1.68 11.65
CA LYS A 76 -4.92 -1.80 12.66
C LYS A 76 -4.73 -0.92 13.90
N PRO A 77 -3.53 -0.81 14.50
CA PRO A 77 -3.33 0.03 15.68
C PRO A 77 -3.54 1.53 15.42
N PHE A 78 -3.41 1.97 14.17
CA PHE A 78 -3.54 3.38 13.77
C PHE A 78 -4.90 3.70 13.14
N ALA A 79 -5.68 2.69 12.74
CA ALA A 79 -6.95 2.86 12.05
C ALA A 79 -7.97 3.68 12.86
N GLY A 80 -7.98 3.54 14.19
CA GLY A 80 -8.87 4.30 15.08
C GLY A 80 -8.43 5.74 15.38
N LEU A 81 -7.28 6.19 14.87
CA LEU A 81 -6.76 7.53 15.15
C LEU A 81 -7.31 8.60 14.21
N VAL A 82 -8.02 8.18 13.15
CA VAL A 82 -8.49 9.07 12.10
C VAL A 82 -9.96 8.83 11.89
N ASP A 83 -10.76 9.86 12.17
CA ASP A 83 -12.15 9.93 11.79
C ASP A 83 -12.31 11.10 10.82
N SER A 84 -12.37 10.80 9.52
CA SER A 84 -12.45 11.77 8.43
C SER A 84 -13.30 11.20 7.31
N GLY A 85 -14.07 12.03 6.62
CA GLY A 85 -14.77 11.63 5.39
C GLY A 85 -13.87 11.52 4.16
N ASP A 86 -12.61 11.97 4.26
CA ASP A 86 -11.64 11.93 3.17
C ASP A 86 -10.86 10.61 3.18
N ARG A 87 -10.96 9.85 2.08
CA ARG A 87 -10.27 8.56 1.89
C ARG A 87 -8.74 8.72 1.96
N TRP A 88 -8.19 9.84 1.50
CA TRP A 88 -6.76 10.10 1.59
C TRP A 88 -6.29 10.23 3.04
N ALA A 89 -7.07 10.90 3.88
CA ALA A 89 -6.77 10.98 5.31
C ALA A 89 -6.90 9.59 5.98
N GLN A 90 -7.98 8.86 5.69
CA GLN A 90 -8.24 7.53 6.27
C GLN A 90 -7.16 6.49 5.95
N ARG A 91 -6.57 6.54 4.74
CA ARG A 91 -5.53 5.58 4.33
C ARG A 91 -4.11 6.13 4.49
N GLY A 92 -3.90 7.41 4.22
CA GLY A 92 -2.60 8.05 4.23
C GLY A 92 -2.02 8.25 5.63
N ILE A 93 -2.83 8.70 6.59
CA ILE A 93 -2.33 8.93 7.95
C ILE A 93 -1.89 7.61 8.61
N PRO A 94 -2.69 6.52 8.62
CA PRO A 94 -2.21 5.23 9.13
C PRO A 94 -0.96 4.73 8.41
N ALA A 95 -0.88 4.85 7.08
CA ALA A 95 0.30 4.43 6.33
C ALA A 95 1.55 5.23 6.72
N LEU A 96 1.44 6.56 6.87
CA LEU A 96 2.53 7.41 7.33
C LEU A 96 2.97 7.07 8.76
N LEU A 97 2.03 6.79 9.66
CA LEU A 97 2.35 6.37 11.02
C LEU A 97 3.03 5.00 11.03
N GLY A 98 2.54 4.04 10.24
CA GLY A 98 3.17 2.73 10.07
C GLY A 98 4.60 2.86 9.54
N LEU A 99 4.82 3.65 8.50
CA LEU A 99 6.15 3.93 7.96
C LEU A 99 7.04 4.66 8.97
N ALA A 100 6.50 5.57 9.77
CA ALA A 100 7.27 6.21 10.83
C ALA A 100 7.71 5.18 11.88
N VAL A 101 6.83 4.27 12.30
CA VAL A 101 7.15 3.25 13.31
C VAL A 101 8.15 2.21 12.76
N TYR A 102 7.85 1.60 11.61
CA TYR A 102 8.72 0.57 11.02
C TYR A 102 10.00 1.15 10.40
N GLY A 103 9.93 2.37 9.88
CA GLY A 103 11.06 3.15 9.39
C GLY A 103 11.96 3.70 10.49
N LEU A 104 11.41 4.11 11.64
CA LEU A 104 12.22 4.49 12.80
C LEU A 104 12.96 3.28 13.36
N LEU A 105 12.36 2.08 13.36
CA LEU A 105 13.07 0.84 13.67
C LEU A 105 14.27 0.63 12.73
N LEU A 106 14.09 0.88 11.42
CA LEU A 106 15.19 0.84 10.45
C LEU A 106 16.30 1.85 10.76
N ALA A 107 15.94 3.09 11.05
CA ALA A 107 16.88 4.17 11.35
C ALA A 107 17.64 3.93 12.67
N TYR A 108 16.94 3.50 13.72
CA TYR A 108 17.52 3.13 15.00
C TYR A 108 18.54 1.99 14.82
N LEU A 109 18.17 0.95 14.07
CA LEU A 109 19.05 -0.18 13.82
C LEU A 109 20.27 0.19 12.97
N ALA A 110 20.09 1.04 11.96
CA ALA A 110 21.19 1.58 11.16
C ALA A 110 22.21 2.34 12.03
N ARG A 111 21.73 3.11 13.00
CA ARG A 111 22.58 3.85 13.94
C ARG A 111 23.25 2.93 14.96
N PHE A 112 22.55 1.91 15.45
CA PHE A 112 23.11 0.88 16.33
C PHE A 112 24.25 0.10 15.66
N MET A 113 24.09 -0.31 14.40
CA MET A 113 25.13 -0.98 13.62
C MET A 113 26.39 -0.11 13.46
N ARG A 114 26.21 1.20 13.25
CA ARG A 114 27.31 2.14 13.03
C ARG A 114 28.08 2.46 14.32
N GLY A 115 27.45 2.35 15.49
CA GLY A 115 28.08 2.56 16.79
C GLY A 115 28.82 1.34 17.35
N ARG A 116 28.77 0.18 16.66
CA ARG A 116 29.50 -1.05 17.04
C ARG A 116 30.63 -1.40 16.07
N GLY A 117 30.93 -0.51 15.11
CA GLY A 117 32.05 -0.62 14.18
C GLY A 117 33.23 0.24 14.60
#